data_AF-A0A928CLY5-F1
#
_entry.id   AF-A0A928CLY5-F1
#
_cell.length_a   1.000
_cell.length_b   1.000
_cell.length_c   1.000
_cell.angle_alpha   90.00
_cell.angle_beta   90.00
_cell.angle_gamma   90.00
#
_symmetry.space_group_name_H-M   'P 1'
#
loop_
_entity.id
_entity.type
_entity.pdbx_description
1 polymer ?
#
loop_
_entity_poly.entity_id
_entity_poly.type
_entity_poly.pdbx_seq_one_letter_code
_entity_poly.pdbx_strand_id
1 'polypeptide(L)'
;MKKNCLLLLLFLLGFTANTSIFQLQAASAAENKTQLTAADTADSKKSVKDPAAAKQIKYFWHQGNLERHFRKHRAEFPEYKTAAEYGNAALKFFKTPPKGTEFKRRSNGDRLFYYEKENLFGVTTKNGAVKTFFRPDSGRRYWKRQ
;
A
#
# COMPACT_ATOMS: atom_id res chain seq x y z
N MET A 1 -30.66 44.92 -63.00
CA MET A 1 -31.87 44.29 -62.42
C MET A 1 -32.45 43.31 -63.43
N LYS A 2 -32.28 41.99 -63.26
CA LYS A 2 -33.06 40.94 -63.94
C LYS A 2 -32.92 39.64 -63.15
N LYS A 3 -34.07 39.00 -62.95
CA LYS A 3 -34.38 37.95 -61.97
C LYS A 3 -34.28 36.58 -62.65
N ASN A 4 -33.57 35.63 -62.05
CA ASN A 4 -33.73 34.18 -62.26
C ASN A 4 -33.84 33.61 -60.83
N CYS A 5 -34.97 33.17 -60.26
CA CYS A 5 -36.10 32.36 -60.70
C CYS A 5 -35.70 30.93 -61.15
N LEU A 6 -35.71 30.03 -60.16
CA LEU A 6 -36.57 28.83 -60.13
C LEU A 6 -35.88 27.46 -60.04
N LEU A 7 -36.40 26.69 -59.07
CA LEU A 7 -36.47 25.24 -58.91
C LEU A 7 -35.23 24.49 -58.35
N LEU A 8 -35.21 24.01 -57.10
CA LEU A 8 -35.97 22.93 -56.42
C LEU A 8 -35.15 21.64 -56.40
N LEU A 9 -34.72 21.17 -55.23
CA LEU A 9 -34.92 19.78 -54.79
C LEU A 9 -34.41 19.54 -53.36
N LEU A 10 -35.25 18.81 -52.64
CA LEU A 10 -35.19 18.38 -51.25
C LEU A 10 -33.92 17.62 -50.89
N PHE A 11 -33.35 17.94 -49.72
CA PHE A 11 -32.64 16.96 -48.90
C PHE A 11 -33.19 17.00 -47.48
N LEU A 12 -33.81 15.88 -47.08
CA LEU A 12 -34.00 15.53 -45.68
C LEU A 12 -32.63 15.39 -45.01
N LEU A 13 -32.51 15.80 -43.74
CA LEU A 13 -32.08 14.93 -42.64
C LEU A 13 -32.27 15.70 -41.31
N GLY A 14 -32.79 14.98 -40.31
CA GLY A 14 -33.47 15.53 -39.14
C GLY A 14 -32.63 16.35 -38.18
N PHE A 15 -33.26 17.38 -37.64
CA PHE A 15 -32.81 18.16 -36.51
C PHE A 15 -33.40 17.52 -35.24
N THR A 16 -32.64 16.71 -34.53
CA THR A 16 -33.02 16.28 -33.17
C THR A 16 -32.31 17.18 -32.16
N ALA A 17 -33.12 17.85 -31.34
CA ALA A 17 -32.67 18.81 -30.35
C ALA A 17 -31.91 18.13 -29.20
N ASN A 18 -30.76 18.73 -28.88
CA ASN A 18 -30.20 19.00 -27.57
C ASN A 18 -31.06 18.57 -26.35
N THR A 19 -30.53 17.68 -25.51
CA THR A 19 -30.93 17.55 -24.09
C THR A 19 -29.74 17.11 -23.24
N SER A 20 -29.03 18.09 -22.68
CA SER A 20 -28.26 17.89 -21.45
C SER A 20 -29.24 17.86 -20.27
N ILE A 21 -29.35 16.73 -19.58
CA ILE A 21 -29.96 16.65 -18.26
C ILE A 21 -29.05 15.79 -17.38
N PHE A 22 -28.32 16.49 -16.49
CA PHE A 22 -27.74 15.93 -15.28
C PHE A 22 -28.88 15.38 -14.40
N GLN A 23 -28.85 14.09 -14.08
CA GLN A 23 -29.75 13.50 -13.09
C GLN A 23 -28.95 13.13 -11.84
N LEU A 24 -29.21 13.92 -10.79
CA LEU A 24 -28.89 13.67 -9.40
C LEU A 24 -30.12 12.97 -8.79
N GLN A 25 -29.97 11.78 -8.21
CA GLN A 25 -30.97 11.22 -7.30
C GLN A 25 -30.28 10.37 -6.24
N ALA A 26 -30.53 10.72 -4.99
CA ALA A 26 -30.07 10.04 -3.79
C ALA A 26 -31.09 9.00 -3.27
N ALA A 27 -30.54 8.00 -2.58
CA ALA A 27 -31.12 7.14 -1.54
C ALA A 27 -32.31 6.21 -1.87
N SER A 28 -32.07 4.90 -1.73
CA SER A 28 -32.91 4.07 -0.86
C SER A 28 -32.07 2.98 -0.19
N ALA A 29 -32.05 3.02 1.14
CA ALA A 29 -31.54 1.97 2.00
C ALA A 29 -32.55 0.83 2.14
N ALA A 30 -32.01 -0.36 2.35
CA ALA A 30 -32.58 -1.61 2.90
C ALA A 30 -32.30 -2.77 1.94
N GLU A 31 -31.80 -3.94 2.33
CA GLU A 31 -31.29 -4.50 3.57
C GLU A 31 -30.53 -5.75 3.10
N ASN A 32 -29.28 -5.97 3.48
CA ASN A 32 -28.79 -7.34 3.58
C ASN A 32 -27.77 -7.50 4.69
N LYS A 33 -28.33 -7.71 5.88
CA LYS A 33 -27.66 -8.26 7.04
C LYS A 33 -27.73 -9.79 6.89
N THR A 34 -26.60 -10.44 6.60
CA THR A 34 -25.96 -11.47 7.45
C THR A 34 -24.82 -12.18 6.68
N GLN A 35 -23.59 -11.89 7.11
CA GLN A 35 -22.40 -12.75 7.28
C GLN A 35 -22.10 -13.89 6.28
N LEU A 36 -20.88 -13.87 5.73
CA LEU A 36 -19.86 -14.94 5.85
C LEU A 36 -18.51 -14.38 5.33
N THR A 37 -17.50 -14.22 6.20
CA THR A 37 -16.28 -15.05 6.25
C THR A 37 -15.64 -15.39 4.91
N ALA A 38 -14.33 -15.10 4.81
CA ALA A 38 -13.39 -15.68 3.86
C ALA A 38 -13.75 -15.60 2.37
N ALA A 39 -13.50 -14.44 1.76
CA ALA A 39 -12.94 -14.30 0.41
C ALA A 39 -13.06 -12.82 0.03
N ASP A 40 -11.94 -12.17 -0.29
CA ASP A 40 -11.93 -11.26 -1.43
C ASP A 40 -10.49 -10.99 -1.85
N THR A 41 -10.13 -11.68 -2.92
CA THR A 41 -9.00 -11.38 -3.79
C THR A 41 -9.59 -10.89 -5.10
N ALA A 42 -9.26 -9.66 -5.49
CA ALA A 42 -9.08 -9.15 -6.87
C ALA A 42 -9.13 -7.62 -6.76
N ASP A 43 -8.10 -6.84 -7.06
CA ASP A 43 -7.42 -6.83 -8.35
C ASP A 43 -6.03 -6.20 -8.20
N SER A 44 -4.97 -6.99 -8.41
CA SER A 44 -3.82 -6.55 -9.20
C SER A 44 -3.16 -7.79 -9.79
N LYS A 45 -3.55 -8.10 -11.01
CA LYS A 45 -2.98 -9.18 -11.83
C LYS A 45 -1.70 -8.65 -12.48
N LYS A 46 -0.53 -9.14 -12.06
CA LYS A 46 0.55 -9.75 -12.90
C LYS A 46 1.95 -9.61 -12.28
N SER A 47 2.68 -10.74 -12.28
CA SER A 47 4.12 -10.93 -12.00
C SER A 47 4.50 -10.91 -10.51
N VAL A 48 5.07 -11.93 -9.88
CA VAL A 48 5.96 -12.99 -10.37
C VAL A 48 5.62 -14.30 -9.64
N LYS A 49 5.44 -15.39 -10.41
CA LYS A 49 5.36 -16.75 -9.88
C LYS A 49 6.77 -17.20 -9.52
N ASP A 50 7.09 -17.26 -8.22
CA ASP A 50 8.18 -18.10 -7.74
C ASP A 50 7.75 -18.87 -6.48
N PRO A 51 7.27 -20.11 -6.62
CA PRO A 51 6.68 -20.89 -5.53
C PRO A 51 7.71 -21.37 -4.48
N ALA A 52 9.01 -21.16 -4.71
CA ALA A 52 10.08 -21.53 -3.77
C ALA A 52 10.30 -20.50 -2.63
N ALA A 53 9.87 -19.24 -2.79
CA ALA A 53 10.02 -18.21 -1.75
C ALA A 53 8.96 -18.31 -0.63
N ALA A 54 7.93 -19.16 -0.80
CA ALA A 54 6.80 -19.28 0.11
C ALA A 54 7.04 -20.24 1.30
N LYS A 55 8.19 -20.92 1.38
CA LYS A 55 8.47 -21.93 2.42
C LYS A 55 9.46 -21.37 3.46
N GLN A 56 8.93 -21.09 4.66
CA GLN A 56 9.58 -20.60 5.89
C GLN A 56 9.88 -19.09 6.02
N ILE A 57 8.85 -18.30 6.33
CA ILE A 57 9.05 -16.97 6.94
C ILE A 57 8.43 -16.96 8.34
N LYS A 58 9.23 -17.38 9.33
CA LYS A 58 8.93 -17.33 10.79
C LYS A 58 8.71 -15.91 11.35
N TYR A 59 8.74 -14.89 10.50
CA TYR A 59 8.73 -13.48 10.86
C TYR A 59 7.56 -12.82 10.13
N PHE A 60 6.35 -13.09 10.60
CA PHE A 60 5.15 -12.46 10.10
C PHE A 60 5.17 -10.97 10.48
N TRP A 61 4.79 -10.08 9.56
CA TRP A 61 4.48 -8.69 9.92
C TRP A 61 3.27 -8.70 10.85
N HIS A 62 3.39 -8.09 12.02
CA HIS A 62 2.28 -8.03 12.96
C HIS A 62 1.04 -7.41 12.26
N GLN A 63 -0.07 -8.15 12.22
CA GLN A 63 -1.31 -7.83 11.50
C GLN A 63 -1.23 -7.82 9.96
N GLY A 64 -0.22 -8.44 9.34
CA GLY A 64 -0.18 -8.65 7.88
C GLY A 64 -0.09 -7.38 7.02
N ASN A 65 0.28 -6.24 7.61
CA ASN A 65 0.17 -4.93 6.96
C ASN A 65 1.52 -4.39 6.43
N LEU A 66 2.32 -5.25 5.81
CA LEU A 66 3.59 -4.88 5.17
C LEU A 66 3.43 -3.70 4.21
N GLU A 67 2.42 -3.77 3.32
CA GLU A 67 2.17 -2.74 2.31
C GLU A 67 1.89 -1.35 2.93
N ARG A 68 1.12 -1.32 4.02
CA ARG A 68 0.83 -0.07 4.74
C ARG A 68 2.10 0.52 5.35
N HIS A 69 2.95 -0.31 5.94
CA HIS A 69 4.23 0.13 6.48
C HIS A 69 5.17 0.62 5.39
N PHE A 70 5.26 -0.13 4.29
CA PHE A 70 6.07 0.27 3.14
C PHE A 70 5.61 1.62 2.58
N ARG A 71 4.31 1.83 2.36
CA ARG A 71 3.79 3.13 1.88
C ARG A 71 4.16 4.30 2.78
N LYS A 72 4.22 4.08 4.10
CA LYS A 72 4.59 5.12 5.07
C LYS A 72 6.10 5.42 5.08
N HIS A 73 6.94 4.38 4.99
CA HIS A 73 8.38 4.50 5.20
C HIS A 73 9.22 4.41 3.92
N ARG A 74 8.62 4.15 2.75
CA ARG A 74 9.34 4.07 1.46
C ARG A 74 10.16 5.31 1.13
N ALA A 75 9.75 6.49 1.59
CA ALA A 75 10.49 7.73 1.37
C ALA A 75 11.85 7.72 2.09
N GLU A 76 11.96 6.97 3.18
CA GLU A 76 13.19 6.83 3.95
C GLU A 76 14.14 5.79 3.33
N PHE A 77 13.62 4.92 2.45
CA PHE A 77 14.37 3.86 1.77
C PHE A 77 14.20 3.95 0.24
N PRO A 78 14.82 4.93 -0.42
CA PRO A 78 14.77 5.05 -1.88
C PRO A 78 15.32 3.81 -2.61
N GLU A 79 16.12 2.98 -1.92
CA GLU A 79 16.64 1.72 -2.46
C GLU A 79 15.60 0.60 -2.59
N TYR A 80 14.48 0.65 -1.85
CA TYR A 80 13.44 -0.37 -1.92
C TYR A 80 12.28 0.12 -2.78
N LYS A 81 12.10 -0.53 -3.92
CA LYS A 81 11.07 -0.17 -4.91
C LYS A 81 9.75 -0.88 -4.61
N THR A 82 9.82 -2.02 -3.92
CA THR A 82 8.64 -2.84 -3.60
C THR A 82 8.54 -3.15 -2.12
N ALA A 83 7.31 -3.41 -1.65
CA ALA A 83 7.08 -3.83 -0.28
C ALA A 83 7.75 -5.17 0.06
N ALA A 84 7.92 -6.05 -0.93
CA ALA A 84 8.64 -7.32 -0.76
C ALA A 84 10.12 -7.11 -0.46
N GLU A 85 10.81 -6.21 -1.18
CA GLU A 85 12.22 -5.87 -0.92
C GLU A 85 12.41 -5.27 0.48
N TYR A 86 11.58 -4.29 0.83
CA TYR A 86 11.57 -3.70 2.17
C TYR A 86 11.27 -4.74 3.26
N GLY A 87 10.32 -5.64 2.99
CA GLY A 87 10.02 -6.79 3.84
C GLY A 87 11.25 -7.67 4.07
N ASN A 88 11.91 -8.08 2.99
CA ASN A 88 13.11 -8.91 3.04
C ASN A 88 14.28 -8.21 3.76
N ALA A 89 14.43 -6.91 3.57
CA ALA A 89 15.43 -6.12 4.30
C ALA A 89 15.17 -6.09 5.80
N ALA A 90 13.92 -5.83 6.22
CA ALA A 90 13.52 -5.89 7.61
C ALA A 90 13.80 -7.29 8.20
N LEU A 91 13.40 -8.34 7.49
CA LEU A 91 13.65 -9.72 7.88
C LEU A 91 15.13 -10.03 8.08
N LYS A 92 15.98 -9.61 7.13
CA LYS A 92 17.42 -9.77 7.20
C LYS A 92 17.99 -9.05 8.41
N PHE A 93 17.55 -7.81 8.66
CA PHE A 93 17.98 -7.01 9.80
C PHE A 93 17.66 -7.68 11.15
N PHE A 94 16.46 -8.25 11.33
CA PHE A 94 16.11 -8.92 12.59
C PHE A 94 16.67 -10.34 12.73
N LYS A 95 16.88 -11.06 11.63
CA LYS A 95 17.49 -12.40 11.64
C LYS A 95 18.99 -12.33 11.91
N THR A 96 19.67 -11.40 11.25
CA THR A 96 21.12 -11.26 11.28
C THR A 96 21.45 -9.77 11.41
N PRO A 97 21.23 -9.20 12.61
CA PRO A 97 21.50 -7.79 12.83
C PRO A 97 22.99 -7.49 12.59
N PRO A 98 23.33 -6.39 11.88
CA PRO A 98 24.71 -5.97 11.68
C PRO A 98 25.46 -5.81 13.01
N LYS A 99 26.77 -6.05 12.99
CA LYS A 99 27.62 -5.83 14.17
C LYS A 99 27.55 -4.37 14.62
N GLY A 100 27.32 -4.16 15.91
CA GLY A 100 27.11 -2.84 16.49
C GLY A 100 25.64 -2.39 16.52
N THR A 101 24.70 -3.29 16.23
CA THR A 101 23.28 -3.06 16.54
C THR A 101 23.08 -3.05 18.06
N GLU A 102 22.43 -2.01 18.58
CA GLU A 102 22.02 -1.87 19.96
C GLU A 102 20.63 -2.51 20.17
N PHE A 103 20.40 -3.08 21.35
CA PHE A 103 19.16 -3.78 21.68
C PHE A 103 18.56 -3.25 22.99
N LYS A 104 17.23 -3.13 23.02
CA LYS A 104 16.44 -2.84 24.23
C LYS A 104 15.27 -3.79 24.31
N ARG A 105 14.89 -4.20 25.52
CA ARG A 105 13.71 -5.02 25.78
C ARG A 105 12.71 -4.20 26.59
N ARG A 106 11.46 -4.14 26.13
CA ARG A 106 10.36 -3.51 26.86
C ARG A 106 9.74 -4.47 27.86
N SER A 107 9.01 -3.94 28.84
CA SER A 107 8.28 -4.72 29.85
C SER A 107 7.27 -5.68 29.25
N ASN A 108 6.66 -5.32 28.11
CA ASN A 108 5.72 -6.17 27.35
C ASN A 108 6.40 -7.34 26.58
N GLY A 109 7.73 -7.41 26.60
CA GLY A 109 8.52 -8.43 25.90
C GLY A 109 8.88 -8.09 24.45
N ASP A 110 8.48 -6.92 23.93
CA ASP A 110 8.94 -6.45 22.63
C ASP A 110 10.44 -6.14 22.68
N ARG A 111 11.11 -6.39 21.56
CA ARG A 111 12.54 -6.12 21.39
C ARG A 111 12.74 -5.04 20.35
N LEU A 112 13.52 -4.03 20.72
CA LEU A 112 13.87 -2.90 19.87
C LEU A 112 15.33 -3.06 19.44
N PHE A 113 15.59 -2.63 18.21
CA PHE A 113 16.86 -2.78 17.53
C PHE A 113 17.21 -1.42 16.95
N TYR A 114 18.46 -1.00 17.12
CA TYR A 114 18.96 0.23 16.51
C TYR A 114 20.38 0.03 15.98
N TYR A 115 20.58 0.30 14.69
CA TYR A 115 21.89 0.26 14.07
C TYR A 115 22.27 1.65 13.59
N GLU A 116 23.27 2.25 14.25
CA GLU A 116 23.61 3.66 14.05
C GLU A 116 24.13 3.96 12.64
N LYS A 117 24.98 3.08 12.07
CA LYS A 117 25.69 3.38 10.81
C LYS A 117 24.76 3.65 9.64
N GLU A 118 23.67 2.91 9.54
CA GLU A 118 22.62 3.11 8.51
C GLU A 118 21.35 3.75 9.08
N ASN A 119 21.43 4.17 10.35
CA ASN A 119 20.33 4.72 11.11
C ASN A 119 19.06 3.84 11.04
N LEU A 120 19.21 2.52 11.16
CA LEU A 120 18.08 1.59 11.09
C LEU A 120 17.48 1.38 12.47
N PHE A 121 16.18 1.59 12.59
CA PHE A 121 15.42 1.27 13.79
C PHE A 121 14.36 0.22 13.48
N GLY A 122 14.13 -0.68 14.42
CA GLY A 122 13.14 -1.73 14.25
C GLY A 122 12.61 -2.28 15.57
N VAL A 123 11.40 -2.83 15.53
CA VAL A 123 10.78 -3.48 16.70
C VAL A 123 10.20 -4.82 16.30
N THR A 124 10.45 -5.83 17.13
CA THR A 124 9.81 -7.15 17.05
C THR A 124 8.99 -7.42 18.30
N THR A 125 7.94 -8.23 18.15
CA THR A 125 7.22 -8.79 19.30
C THR A 125 8.09 -9.77 20.08
N LYS A 126 7.65 -10.17 21.27
CA LYS A 126 8.26 -11.29 22.02
C LYS A 126 8.38 -12.59 21.21
N ASN A 127 7.46 -12.80 20.25
CA ASN A 127 7.44 -13.98 19.38
C ASN A 127 8.30 -13.81 18.11
N GLY A 128 8.93 -12.64 17.91
CA GLY A 128 9.77 -12.35 16.75
C GLY A 128 9.02 -11.80 15.54
N ALA A 129 7.73 -11.52 15.63
CA ALA A 129 6.98 -10.87 14.56
C ALA A 129 7.42 -9.41 14.40
N VAL A 130 7.64 -8.95 13.17
CA VAL A 130 8.09 -7.58 12.90
C VAL A 130 6.92 -6.62 13.11
N LYS A 131 7.09 -5.62 13.99
CA LYS A 131 6.10 -4.55 14.23
C LYS A 131 6.39 -3.30 13.41
N THR A 132 7.66 -2.93 13.29
CA THR A 132 8.08 -1.75 12.52
C THR A 132 9.55 -1.86 12.13
N PHE A 133 9.93 -1.17 11.06
CA PHE A 133 11.29 -1.07 10.55
C PHE A 133 11.42 0.24 9.76
N PHE A 134 12.27 1.18 10.17
CA PHE A 134 12.35 2.51 9.55
C PHE A 134 13.65 3.25 9.91
N ARG A 135 13.95 4.37 9.24
CA ARG A 135 15.07 5.27 9.55
C ARG A 135 14.55 6.52 10.27
N PRO A 136 14.80 6.69 11.58
CA PRO A 136 14.28 7.84 12.30
C PRO A 136 15.03 9.13 11.93
N ASP A 137 14.33 10.23 11.64
CA ASP A 137 14.93 11.53 11.28
C ASP A 137 15.93 12.06 12.32
N SER A 138 15.67 11.79 13.60
CA SER A 138 16.51 12.24 14.71
C SER A 138 17.61 11.26 15.11
N GLY A 139 17.75 10.16 14.37
CA GLY A 139 18.78 9.14 14.52
C GLY A 139 19.03 8.68 15.94
N ARG A 140 20.27 8.77 16.42
CA ARG A 140 20.66 8.37 17.78
C ARG A 140 19.83 9.04 18.87
N ARG A 141 19.34 10.27 18.66
CA ARG A 141 18.44 10.94 19.61
C ARG A 141 17.09 10.22 19.72
N TYR A 142 16.59 9.67 18.62
CA TYR A 142 15.38 8.83 18.65
C TYR A 142 15.59 7.62 19.54
N TRP A 143 16.69 6.89 19.35
CA TRP A 143 17.04 5.68 20.11
C TRP A 143 17.16 5.94 21.61
N LYS A 144 17.77 7.06 22.01
CA LYS A 144 17.90 7.43 23.43
C LYS A 144 16.54 7.62 24.12
N ARG A 145 15.49 8.01 23.39
CA ARG A 145 14.12 8.17 23.91
C ARG A 145 13.29 6.89 23.96
N GLN A 146 13.72 5.82 23.28
CA GLN A 146 12.97 4.56 23.20
C GLN A 146 13.13 3.68 24.43
#